data_AF-A0A7H8R020-F1
#
_entry.id   AF-A0A7H8R020-F1
#
_cell.length_a   1.000
_cell.length_b   1.000
_cell.length_c   1.000
_cell.angle_alpha   90.00
_cell.angle_beta   90.00
_cell.angle_gamma   90.00
#
_symmetry.space_group_name_H-M   'P 1'
#
loop_
_entity.id
_entity.type
_entity.pdbx_description
1 polymer ?
#
loop_
_entity_poly.entity_id
_entity_poly.type
_entity_poly.pdbx_seq_one_letter_code
_entity_poly.pdbx_strand_id
1 'polypeptide(L)'
;MPQTHNILLFPGDGIGPEVMGEAVKILNHFSSQPSLSSSHEFIFRSELIGGCSIDTHGKSVTPEVLSVAQDWADAVLFAAVGGPKWDTQRRGLDGPEGGLLQVRRALDVYANLRPCAANTPSPSIAKEFSPFKQDVIEGVDFVVVRENCGGAYFGKKVEDPEYAMDEWGYSTPEIQRVTRIAAQLALRHDPPWPVISLDKANVLASSRLWRKVFEQTMKTEFPQVKYLNQLADSASLILAIDPRKLNGVLLADNTFGDMISDQAGSIVGTLGVLPSASLNTLPGLKLEEGQKQKALYEPTHGSAPDIAGRNIANPTAMILCVALMFRYSFDMEKEARQIEDAIRNVLEAGIRTGDLRGTATTTGFGDAVVSELKREDPNMPRPTLPKPGFSLLRLHNTQSPHFITMLSSTAKTNLVDSIAQDIEGCIYAIGYYTNTGVLDADNTLQFDQVIRKIKREERHALRKMFRRVRTYRKKASKAKKGYKKIRKLIKKERNEQGQDHQQKEQAWNAVETELKLDVDSAVYSDHESPEQVSSPTDYEKCIVDKPLASNEIATNILAGKIAATLESLQNTQFTMV
;
A
#
# COMPACT_ATOMS: atom_id res chain seq x y z
N MET A 1 11.27 -13.43 14.69
CA MET A 1 11.38 -14.56 13.76
C MET A 1 10.77 -14.11 12.45
N PRO A 2 11.33 -14.47 11.29
CA PRO A 2 10.73 -14.14 10.01
C PRO A 2 9.31 -14.73 9.94
N GLN A 3 8.42 -14.05 9.23
CA GLN A 3 7.11 -14.59 8.90
C GLN A 3 7.29 -15.73 7.90
N THR A 4 6.89 -16.94 8.30
CA THR A 4 6.93 -18.12 7.44
C THR A 4 5.73 -18.12 6.49
N HIS A 5 6.00 -18.37 5.21
CA HIS A 5 5.02 -18.50 4.13
C HIS A 5 5.15 -19.90 3.51
N ASN A 6 4.14 -20.74 3.73
CA ASN A 6 4.08 -22.10 3.20
C ASN A 6 3.47 -22.10 1.81
N ILE A 7 4.27 -22.47 0.81
CA ILE A 7 3.88 -22.46 -0.60
C ILE A 7 3.84 -23.90 -1.11
N LEU A 8 2.64 -24.35 -1.49
CA LEU A 8 2.42 -25.65 -2.11
C LEU A 8 2.61 -25.53 -3.62
N LEU A 9 3.49 -26.35 -4.17
CA LEU A 9 3.83 -26.40 -5.58
C LEU A 9 3.12 -27.59 -6.22
N PHE A 10 2.41 -27.31 -7.30
CA PHE A 10 1.82 -28.28 -8.20
C PHE A 10 2.42 -28.12 -9.59
N PRO A 11 3.59 -28.72 -9.87
CA PRO A 11 4.19 -28.67 -11.19
C PRO A 11 3.32 -29.36 -12.25
N GLY A 12 2.64 -30.46 -11.88
CA GLY A 12 1.74 -31.20 -12.76
C GLY A 12 2.43 -31.80 -13.99
N ASP A 13 1.82 -31.64 -15.17
CA ASP A 13 2.13 -32.39 -16.39
C ASP A 13 2.75 -31.52 -17.50
N GLY A 14 3.36 -32.16 -18.49
CA GLY A 14 3.88 -31.51 -19.70
C GLY A 14 4.99 -30.50 -19.40
N ILE A 15 4.83 -29.24 -19.84
CA ILE A 15 5.79 -28.15 -19.55
C ILE A 15 5.77 -27.69 -18.09
N GLY A 16 4.79 -28.14 -17.30
CA GLY A 16 4.55 -27.66 -15.95
C GLY A 16 5.79 -27.70 -15.03
N PRO A 17 6.54 -28.82 -14.96
CA PRO A 17 7.80 -28.89 -14.23
C PRO A 17 8.87 -27.88 -14.67
N GLU A 18 8.98 -27.60 -15.98
CA GLU A 18 9.97 -26.66 -16.52
C GLU A 18 9.67 -25.22 -16.08
N VAL A 19 8.42 -24.78 -16.27
CA VAL A 19 8.02 -23.40 -15.91
C VAL A 19 7.93 -23.20 -14.39
N MET A 20 7.56 -24.24 -13.62
CA MET A 20 7.58 -24.19 -12.16
C MET A 20 9.01 -24.03 -11.62
N GLY A 21 9.99 -24.68 -12.26
CA GLY A 21 11.41 -24.51 -11.91
C GLY A 21 11.86 -23.06 -11.99
N GLU A 22 11.39 -22.32 -13.00
CA GLU A 22 11.70 -20.90 -13.14
C GLU A 22 10.98 -20.03 -12.10
N ALA A 23 9.74 -20.34 -11.72
CA ALA A 23 9.09 -19.66 -10.60
C ALA A 23 9.81 -19.88 -9.26
N VAL A 24 10.24 -21.12 -8.98
CA VAL A 24 11.05 -21.45 -7.79
C VAL A 24 12.40 -20.71 -7.81
N LYS A 25 13.01 -20.52 -8.99
CA LYS A 25 14.23 -19.72 -9.16
C LYS A 25 14.01 -18.26 -8.73
N ILE A 26 12.89 -17.65 -9.12
CA ILE A 26 12.53 -16.29 -8.69
C ILE A 26 12.30 -16.23 -7.17
N LEU A 27 11.56 -17.19 -6.62
CA LEU A 27 11.33 -17.26 -5.17
C LEU A 27 12.62 -17.39 -4.37
N ASN A 28 13.53 -18.27 -4.80
CA ASN A 28 14.85 -18.44 -4.18
C ASN A 28 15.70 -17.16 -4.25
N HIS A 29 15.57 -16.37 -5.32
CA HIS A 29 16.24 -15.07 -5.40
C HIS A 29 15.78 -14.16 -4.25
N PHE A 30 14.48 -13.99 -4.06
CA PHE A 30 13.94 -13.18 -2.95
C PHE A 30 14.27 -13.78 -1.57
N SER A 31 14.21 -15.10 -1.40
CA SER A 31 14.62 -15.79 -0.16
C SER A 31 16.08 -15.53 0.22
N SER A 32 16.95 -15.30 -0.77
CA SER A 32 18.38 -15.05 -0.55
C SER A 32 18.73 -13.58 -0.28
N GLN A 33 17.80 -12.64 -0.50
CA GLN A 33 18.06 -11.22 -0.29
C GLN A 33 18.08 -10.90 1.21
N PRO A 34 19.16 -10.29 1.75
CA PRO A 34 19.25 -9.98 3.18
C PRO A 34 18.10 -9.14 3.73
N SER A 35 17.56 -8.22 2.92
CA SER A 35 16.42 -7.37 3.28
C SER A 35 15.14 -8.16 3.49
N LEU A 36 14.92 -9.23 2.73
CA LEU A 36 13.72 -10.07 2.82
C LEU A 36 13.91 -11.25 3.76
N SER A 37 15.07 -11.92 3.72
CA SER A 37 15.34 -13.11 4.54
C SER A 37 15.31 -12.84 6.05
N SER A 38 15.43 -11.57 6.45
CA SER A 38 15.30 -11.15 7.85
C SER A 38 13.85 -11.04 8.33
N SER A 39 12.90 -10.82 7.41
CA SER A 39 11.47 -10.62 7.72
C SER A 39 10.57 -11.72 7.19
N HIS A 40 10.98 -12.48 6.17
CA HIS A 40 10.18 -13.50 5.49
C HIS A 40 10.98 -14.79 5.28
N GLU A 41 10.31 -15.91 5.43
CA GLU A 41 10.82 -17.24 5.13
C GLU A 41 9.84 -17.95 4.20
N PHE A 42 10.31 -18.43 3.05
CA PHE A 42 9.50 -19.16 2.10
C PHE A 42 9.80 -20.66 2.19
N ILE A 43 8.80 -21.46 2.51
CA ILE A 43 8.92 -22.92 2.60
C ILE A 43 8.13 -23.54 1.47
N PHE A 44 8.77 -24.39 0.68
CA PHE A 44 8.16 -25.06 -0.46
C PHE A 44 7.87 -26.51 -0.17
N ARG A 45 6.69 -26.98 -0.60
CA ARG A 45 6.34 -28.40 -0.65
C ARG A 45 5.81 -28.70 -2.03
N SER A 46 6.32 -29.73 -2.70
CA SER A 46 5.80 -30.17 -4.00
C SER A 46 4.94 -31.41 -3.83
N GLU A 47 3.80 -31.45 -4.52
CA GLU A 47 2.86 -32.58 -4.52
C GLU A 47 2.39 -32.90 -5.94
N LEU A 48 1.83 -34.11 -6.14
CA LEU A 48 1.34 -34.57 -7.44
C LEU A 48 -0.11 -34.16 -7.69
N ILE A 49 -0.39 -33.71 -8.91
CA ILE A 49 -1.73 -33.40 -9.40
C ILE A 49 -1.84 -33.68 -10.90
N GLY A 50 -3.03 -34.01 -11.38
CA GLY A 50 -3.30 -34.27 -12.79
C GLY A 50 -2.89 -35.68 -13.22
N GLY A 51 -2.38 -35.78 -14.45
CA GLY A 51 -2.00 -37.04 -15.09
C GLY A 51 -0.90 -37.80 -14.34
N CYS A 52 0.12 -37.11 -13.85
CA CYS A 52 1.18 -37.71 -13.04
C CYS A 52 0.67 -38.30 -11.70
N SER A 53 -0.38 -37.70 -11.13
CA SER A 53 -1.06 -38.24 -9.95
C SER A 53 -1.91 -39.45 -10.32
N ILE A 54 -2.59 -39.43 -11.47
CA ILE A 54 -3.34 -40.58 -11.99
C ILE A 54 -2.40 -41.77 -12.22
N ASP A 55 -1.24 -41.53 -12.82
CA ASP A 55 -0.25 -42.58 -13.08
C ASP A 55 0.25 -43.24 -11.78
N THR A 56 0.37 -42.46 -10.70
CA THR A 56 0.95 -42.92 -9.43
C THR A 56 -0.11 -43.48 -8.48
N HIS A 57 -1.28 -42.87 -8.43
CA HIS A 57 -2.30 -43.07 -7.40
C HIS A 57 -3.69 -43.44 -7.95
N GLY A 58 -3.87 -43.42 -9.27
CA GLY A 58 -5.17 -43.66 -9.92
C GLY A 58 -6.20 -42.55 -9.72
N LYS A 59 -5.79 -41.37 -9.22
CA LYS A 59 -6.65 -40.19 -8.98
C LYS A 59 -5.93 -38.94 -9.45
N SER A 60 -6.67 -37.94 -9.94
CA SER A 60 -6.11 -36.65 -10.36
C SER A 60 -5.60 -35.81 -9.20
N VAL A 61 -6.14 -35.99 -8.00
CA VAL A 61 -5.61 -35.46 -6.74
C VAL A 61 -6.04 -36.38 -5.60
N THR A 62 -5.16 -36.63 -4.63
CA THR A 62 -5.49 -37.49 -3.49
C THR A 62 -6.10 -36.69 -2.34
N PRO A 63 -6.91 -37.32 -1.46
CA PRO A 63 -7.42 -36.65 -0.26
C PRO A 63 -6.32 -36.06 0.62
N GLU A 64 -5.17 -36.74 0.73
CA GLU A 64 -4.03 -36.28 1.52
C GLU A 64 -3.46 -34.97 0.95
N VAL A 65 -3.33 -34.89 -0.38
CA VAL A 65 -2.88 -33.67 -1.06
C VAL A 65 -3.87 -32.51 -0.88
N LEU A 66 -5.18 -32.80 -0.90
CA LEU A 66 -6.20 -31.79 -0.60
C LEU A 66 -6.07 -31.26 0.83
N SER A 67 -5.85 -32.13 1.82
CA SER A 67 -5.60 -31.71 3.21
C SER A 67 -4.34 -30.84 3.33
N VAL A 68 -3.27 -31.15 2.60
CA VAL A 68 -2.07 -30.30 2.58
C VAL A 68 -2.38 -28.89 2.06
N ALA A 69 -3.15 -28.77 0.98
CA ALA A 69 -3.56 -27.48 0.45
C ALA A 69 -4.43 -26.69 1.46
N GLN A 70 -5.33 -27.37 2.17
CA GLN A 70 -6.25 -26.76 3.14
C GLN A 70 -5.57 -26.39 4.47
N ASP A 71 -4.68 -27.23 4.98
CA ASP A 71 -4.20 -27.13 6.35
C ASP A 71 -2.82 -26.48 6.45
N TRP A 72 -1.94 -26.76 5.49
CA TRP A 72 -0.53 -26.35 5.53
C TRP A 72 -0.24 -25.13 4.64
N ALA A 73 -0.82 -25.06 3.45
CA ALA A 73 -0.48 -24.03 2.47
C ALA A 73 -1.11 -22.66 2.77
N ASP A 74 -0.31 -21.60 2.70
CA ASP A 74 -0.75 -20.19 2.69
C ASP A 74 -1.03 -19.72 1.25
N ALA A 75 -0.33 -20.30 0.28
CA ALA A 75 -0.55 -20.11 -1.15
C ALA A 75 -0.25 -21.39 -1.93
N VAL A 76 -0.96 -21.58 -3.04
CA VAL A 76 -0.73 -22.67 -3.98
C VAL A 76 -0.22 -22.08 -5.30
N LEU A 77 0.92 -22.58 -5.80
CA LEU A 77 1.39 -22.35 -7.16
C LEU A 77 1.09 -23.60 -8.00
N PHE A 78 0.34 -23.42 -9.07
CA PHE A 78 -0.04 -24.49 -9.98
C PHE A 78 0.46 -24.15 -11.38
N ALA A 79 1.07 -25.10 -12.08
CA ALA A 79 1.56 -24.89 -13.45
C ALA A 79 0.57 -25.39 -14.50
N ALA A 80 0.53 -26.70 -14.77
CA ALA A 80 -0.39 -27.25 -15.79
C ALA A 80 -0.70 -28.72 -15.54
N VAL A 81 -1.83 -29.21 -16.05
CA VAL A 81 -2.21 -30.63 -16.01
C VAL A 81 -2.79 -31.09 -17.34
N GLY A 82 -2.78 -32.40 -17.56
CA GLY A 82 -3.39 -33.05 -18.71
C GLY A 82 -2.40 -33.31 -19.84
N GLY A 83 -2.88 -34.03 -20.86
CA GLY A 83 -2.09 -34.41 -22.04
C GLY A 83 -2.71 -35.61 -22.76
N PRO A 84 -2.27 -35.90 -24.01
CA PRO A 84 -2.87 -36.91 -24.88
C PRO A 84 -2.96 -38.30 -24.26
N LYS A 85 -2.03 -38.63 -23.35
CA LYS A 85 -2.01 -39.90 -22.61
C LYS A 85 -3.31 -40.18 -21.85
N TRP A 86 -4.01 -39.15 -21.38
CA TRP A 86 -5.17 -39.26 -20.50
C TRP A 86 -6.48 -38.78 -21.17
N ASP A 87 -6.50 -38.55 -22.49
CA ASP A 87 -7.68 -38.03 -23.20
C ASP A 87 -8.93 -38.92 -23.03
N THR A 88 -8.76 -40.24 -22.96
CA THR A 88 -9.85 -41.20 -22.73
C THR A 88 -10.40 -41.18 -21.30
N GLN A 89 -9.70 -40.51 -20.38
CA GLN A 89 -10.04 -40.38 -18.97
C GLN A 89 -10.58 -38.98 -18.62
N ARG A 90 -10.76 -38.08 -19.60
CA ARG A 90 -11.41 -36.77 -19.41
C ARG A 90 -12.89 -36.95 -19.07
N ARG A 91 -13.18 -37.20 -17.79
CA ARG A 91 -14.53 -37.41 -17.26
C ARG A 91 -14.78 -36.50 -16.08
N GLY A 92 -15.06 -35.22 -16.36
CA GLY A 92 -15.38 -34.23 -15.34
C GLY A 92 -14.31 -34.14 -14.23
N LEU A 93 -14.73 -34.26 -12.97
CA LEU A 93 -13.85 -34.12 -11.81
C LEU A 93 -12.80 -35.23 -11.67
N ASP A 94 -13.00 -36.38 -12.30
CA ASP A 94 -12.10 -37.55 -12.19
C ASP A 94 -10.98 -37.55 -13.24
N GLY A 95 -11.11 -36.70 -14.27
CA GLY A 95 -10.06 -36.50 -15.28
C GLY A 95 -8.85 -35.71 -14.75
N PRO A 96 -7.76 -35.60 -15.53
CA PRO A 96 -6.56 -34.91 -15.11
C PRO A 96 -6.82 -33.43 -14.77
N GLU A 97 -7.61 -32.73 -15.59
CA GLU A 97 -8.03 -31.34 -15.31
C GLU A 97 -8.97 -31.23 -14.09
N GLY A 98 -9.66 -32.32 -13.75
CA GLY A 98 -10.57 -32.39 -12.61
C GLY A 98 -9.89 -32.21 -11.26
N GLY A 99 -8.58 -32.53 -11.16
CA GLY A 99 -7.80 -32.31 -9.94
C GLY A 99 -7.76 -30.83 -9.53
N LEU A 100 -7.62 -29.92 -10.51
CA LEU A 100 -7.62 -28.48 -10.27
C LEU A 100 -8.98 -27.98 -9.77
N LEU A 101 -10.09 -28.47 -10.34
CA LEU A 101 -11.44 -28.13 -9.90
C LEU A 101 -11.68 -28.58 -8.45
N GLN A 102 -11.18 -29.78 -8.09
CA GLN A 102 -11.25 -30.29 -6.72
C GLN A 102 -10.45 -29.43 -5.74
N VAL A 103 -9.24 -29.00 -6.11
CA VAL A 103 -8.42 -28.09 -5.28
C VAL A 103 -9.10 -26.73 -5.12
N ARG A 104 -9.61 -26.13 -6.19
CA ARG A 104 -10.32 -24.84 -6.14
C ARG A 104 -11.50 -24.88 -5.17
N ARG A 105 -12.29 -25.97 -5.24
CA ARG A 105 -13.41 -26.20 -4.33
C ARG A 105 -12.95 -26.43 -2.89
N ALA A 106 -11.90 -27.23 -2.67
CA ALA A 106 -11.37 -27.52 -1.33
C ALA A 106 -10.85 -26.25 -0.62
N LEU A 107 -10.26 -25.32 -1.38
CA LEU A 107 -9.75 -24.05 -0.86
C LEU A 107 -10.82 -22.94 -0.78
N ASP A 108 -12.01 -23.17 -1.32
CA ASP A 108 -13.07 -22.16 -1.53
C ASP A 108 -12.55 -20.88 -2.21
N VAL A 109 -11.66 -21.03 -3.21
CA VAL A 109 -11.08 -19.90 -3.95
C VAL A 109 -12.02 -19.42 -5.07
N TYR A 110 -13.14 -18.86 -4.66
CA TYR A 110 -14.29 -18.54 -5.50
C TYR A 110 -14.10 -17.35 -6.46
N ALA A 111 -13.09 -16.49 -6.27
CA ALA A 111 -12.86 -15.34 -7.15
C ALA A 111 -11.59 -15.56 -7.98
N ASN A 112 -11.74 -15.80 -9.28
CA ASN A 112 -10.64 -15.92 -10.23
C ASN A 112 -10.38 -14.58 -10.93
N LEU A 113 -9.16 -14.06 -10.81
CA LEU A 113 -8.70 -12.78 -11.30
C LEU A 113 -7.78 -13.02 -12.50
N ARG A 114 -8.14 -12.45 -13.65
CA ARG A 114 -7.36 -12.49 -14.89
C ARG A 114 -7.14 -11.06 -15.40
N PRO A 115 -5.99 -10.43 -15.10
CA PRO A 115 -5.70 -9.08 -15.57
C PRO A 115 -5.42 -9.09 -17.08
N CYS A 116 -5.91 -8.06 -17.77
CA CYS A 116 -5.70 -7.86 -19.20
C CYS A 116 -5.43 -6.38 -19.46
N ALA A 117 -4.20 -6.06 -19.84
CA ALA A 117 -3.80 -4.72 -20.19
C ALA A 117 -2.91 -4.71 -21.43
N ALA A 118 -3.04 -3.68 -22.26
CA ALA A 118 -2.23 -3.50 -23.46
C ALA A 118 -0.73 -3.33 -23.17
N ASN A 119 -0.37 -3.03 -21.92
CA ASN A 119 1.01 -2.82 -21.48
C ASN A 119 1.59 -4.02 -20.72
N THR A 120 0.86 -5.13 -20.59
CA THR A 120 1.24 -6.28 -19.78
C THR A 120 1.33 -7.55 -20.66
N PRO A 121 2.43 -8.31 -20.59
CA PRO A 121 3.63 -8.09 -19.78
C PRO A 121 4.52 -6.96 -20.30
N SER A 122 4.34 -6.55 -21.56
CA SER A 122 5.10 -5.48 -22.19
C SER A 122 4.30 -4.87 -23.34
N PRO A 123 4.39 -3.53 -23.55
CA PRO A 123 3.73 -2.88 -24.68
C PRO A 123 4.20 -3.40 -26.04
N SER A 124 5.50 -3.72 -26.20
CA SER A 124 6.00 -4.24 -27.48
C SER A 124 5.45 -5.63 -27.80
N ILE A 125 5.23 -6.48 -26.79
CA ILE A 125 4.63 -7.81 -26.98
C ILE A 125 3.17 -7.69 -27.43
N ALA A 126 2.35 -6.92 -26.71
CA ALA A 126 0.96 -6.70 -27.11
C ALA A 126 0.89 -6.09 -28.52
N LYS A 127 1.81 -5.16 -28.85
CA LYS A 127 1.87 -4.55 -30.18
C LYS A 127 2.20 -5.54 -31.30
N GLU A 128 3.08 -6.48 -31.07
CA GLU A 128 3.56 -7.41 -32.11
C GLU A 128 2.70 -8.66 -32.27
N PHE A 129 2.14 -9.16 -31.16
CA PHE A 129 1.46 -10.46 -31.12
C PHE A 129 -0.06 -10.37 -31.05
N SER A 130 -0.62 -9.21 -30.69
CA SER A 130 -2.07 -9.03 -30.73
C SER A 130 -2.59 -9.18 -32.16
N PRO A 131 -3.66 -9.95 -32.40
CA PRO A 131 -4.30 -10.05 -33.71
C PRO A 131 -5.12 -8.79 -34.06
N PHE A 132 -5.30 -7.87 -33.10
CA PHE A 132 -6.07 -6.66 -33.28
C PHE A 132 -5.22 -5.51 -33.82
N LYS A 133 -5.89 -4.52 -34.43
CA LYS A 133 -5.23 -3.27 -34.79
C LYS A 133 -4.78 -2.53 -33.53
N GLN A 134 -3.65 -1.84 -33.62
CA GLN A 134 -3.06 -1.15 -32.47
C GLN A 134 -3.97 -0.09 -31.86
N ASP A 135 -4.67 0.67 -32.70
CA ASP A 135 -5.65 1.67 -32.28
C ASP A 135 -6.89 1.08 -31.58
N VAL A 136 -7.12 -0.24 -31.66
CA VAL A 136 -8.18 -0.93 -30.91
C VAL A 136 -7.72 -1.31 -29.50
N ILE A 137 -6.47 -1.78 -29.35
CA ILE A 137 -5.96 -2.29 -28.08
C ILE A 137 -5.28 -1.23 -27.22
N GLU A 138 -4.77 -0.13 -27.79
CA GLU A 138 -4.09 0.91 -27.03
C GLU A 138 -5.00 1.47 -25.93
N GLY A 139 -4.49 1.49 -24.69
CA GLY A 139 -5.22 1.97 -23.52
C GLY A 139 -6.21 0.97 -22.91
N VAL A 140 -6.26 -0.28 -23.37
CA VAL A 140 -7.02 -1.35 -22.69
C VAL A 140 -6.37 -1.66 -21.35
N ASP A 141 -7.17 -1.64 -20.29
CA ASP A 141 -6.77 -1.97 -18.94
C ASP A 141 -8.00 -2.40 -18.11
N PHE A 142 -8.14 -3.70 -17.89
CA PHE A 142 -9.18 -4.27 -17.04
C PHE A 142 -8.74 -5.56 -16.37
N VAL A 143 -9.50 -5.99 -15.38
CA VAL A 143 -9.38 -7.32 -14.77
C VAL A 143 -10.71 -8.06 -14.87
N VAL A 144 -10.68 -9.30 -15.34
CA VAL A 144 -11.84 -10.19 -15.25
C VAL A 144 -11.84 -10.86 -13.88
N VAL A 145 -12.94 -10.70 -13.15
CA VAL A 145 -13.26 -11.39 -11.91
C VAL A 145 -14.35 -12.41 -12.23
N ARG A 146 -13.96 -13.67 -12.29
CA ARG A 146 -14.82 -14.83 -12.56
C ARG A 146 -15.18 -15.51 -11.25
N GLU A 147 -16.45 -15.77 -11.01
CA GLU A 147 -16.87 -16.71 -9.97
C GLU A 147 -16.40 -18.12 -10.35
N ASN A 148 -15.70 -18.84 -9.47
CA ASN A 148 -14.87 -19.99 -9.85
C ASN A 148 -15.31 -21.32 -9.21
N CYS A 149 -16.33 -21.30 -8.34
CA CYS A 149 -16.74 -22.45 -7.51
C CYS A 149 -18.23 -22.82 -7.64
N GLY A 150 -19.02 -22.11 -8.48
CA GLY A 150 -20.45 -22.36 -8.69
C GLY A 150 -20.85 -22.45 -10.17
N GLY A 151 -22.15 -22.34 -10.43
CA GLY A 151 -22.70 -22.38 -11.79
C GLY A 151 -22.70 -23.77 -12.44
N ALA A 152 -22.83 -23.80 -13.77
CA ALA A 152 -22.99 -25.02 -14.56
C ALA A 152 -21.86 -26.06 -14.40
N TYR A 153 -20.68 -25.63 -13.97
CA TYR A 153 -19.51 -26.49 -13.85
C TYR A 153 -19.63 -27.42 -12.63
N PHE A 154 -20.24 -26.91 -11.55
CA PHE A 154 -20.41 -27.62 -10.28
C PHE A 154 -21.85 -28.05 -10.01
N GLY A 155 -22.81 -27.54 -10.79
CA GLY A 155 -24.22 -27.92 -10.71
C GLY A 155 -24.46 -29.39 -11.05
N LYS A 156 -25.65 -29.86 -10.70
CA LYS A 156 -26.07 -31.24 -11.00
C LYS A 156 -25.94 -31.54 -12.49
N LYS A 157 -25.35 -32.68 -12.80
CA LYS A 157 -25.18 -33.21 -14.15
C LYS A 157 -26.10 -34.41 -14.37
N VAL A 158 -26.78 -34.43 -15.51
CA VAL A 158 -27.53 -35.57 -16.01
C VAL A 158 -26.99 -35.90 -17.40
N GLU A 159 -26.64 -37.17 -17.62
CA GLU A 159 -26.10 -37.67 -18.89
C GLU A 159 -26.75 -39.04 -19.18
N ASP A 160 -27.91 -39.00 -19.81
CA ASP A 160 -28.66 -40.15 -20.30
C ASP A 160 -28.46 -40.30 -21.82
N PRO A 161 -28.73 -41.46 -22.43
CA PRO A 161 -28.47 -41.70 -23.87
C PRO A 161 -29.14 -40.71 -24.84
N GLU A 162 -30.27 -40.12 -24.47
CA GLU A 162 -31.07 -39.20 -25.30
C GLU A 162 -31.29 -37.83 -24.63
N TYR A 163 -30.69 -37.60 -23.46
CA TYR A 163 -30.91 -36.37 -22.69
C TYR A 163 -29.69 -36.01 -21.83
N ALA A 164 -29.30 -34.74 -21.88
CA ALA A 164 -28.27 -34.21 -20.99
C ALA A 164 -28.70 -32.87 -20.40
N MET A 165 -28.24 -32.57 -19.19
CA MET A 165 -28.54 -31.32 -18.50
C MET A 165 -27.42 -30.95 -17.52
N ASP A 166 -27.03 -29.68 -17.55
CA ASP A 166 -26.17 -29.05 -16.54
C ASP A 166 -26.96 -27.95 -15.81
N GLU A 167 -27.05 -28.06 -14.49
CA GLU A 167 -27.75 -27.06 -13.67
C GLU A 167 -26.92 -25.77 -13.53
N TRP A 168 -27.45 -24.65 -14.00
CA TRP A 168 -26.78 -23.34 -13.92
C TRP A 168 -27.34 -22.50 -12.75
N GLY A 169 -27.07 -22.94 -11.52
CA GLY A 169 -27.56 -22.33 -10.28
C GLY A 169 -26.56 -21.40 -9.58
N TYR A 170 -27.08 -20.39 -8.88
CA TYR A 170 -26.33 -19.51 -7.98
C TYR A 170 -27.18 -19.10 -6.78
N SER A 171 -26.54 -18.96 -5.63
CA SER A 171 -27.12 -18.45 -4.38
C SER A 171 -26.71 -17.00 -4.11
N THR A 172 -27.50 -16.31 -3.28
CA THR A 172 -27.19 -14.93 -2.86
C THR A 172 -25.80 -14.80 -2.22
N PRO A 173 -25.38 -15.66 -1.27
CA PRO A 173 -24.05 -15.55 -0.65
C PRO A 173 -22.90 -15.68 -1.66
N GLU A 174 -23.02 -16.56 -2.67
CA GLU A 174 -22.00 -16.74 -3.71
C GLU A 174 -21.82 -15.46 -4.54
N ILE A 175 -22.91 -14.80 -4.91
CA ILE A 175 -22.88 -13.56 -5.69
C ILE A 175 -22.32 -12.41 -4.82
N GLN A 176 -22.72 -12.33 -3.54
CA GLN A 176 -22.26 -11.28 -2.63
C GLN A 176 -20.74 -11.32 -2.40
N ARG A 177 -20.19 -12.51 -2.12
CA ARG A 177 -18.75 -12.66 -1.83
C ARG A 177 -17.88 -12.26 -3.03
N VAL A 178 -18.24 -12.67 -4.25
CA VAL A 178 -17.47 -12.30 -5.46
C VAL A 178 -17.67 -10.83 -5.83
N THR A 179 -18.86 -10.26 -5.57
CA THR A 179 -19.11 -8.82 -5.75
C THR A 179 -18.21 -7.97 -4.84
N ARG A 180 -18.03 -8.37 -3.58
CA ARG A 180 -17.13 -7.68 -2.64
C ARG A 180 -15.69 -7.69 -3.12
N ILE A 181 -15.21 -8.82 -3.67
CA ILE A 181 -13.87 -8.90 -4.26
C ILE A 181 -13.74 -7.92 -5.43
N ALA A 182 -14.70 -7.91 -6.35
CA ALA A 182 -14.70 -6.99 -7.49
C ALA A 182 -14.69 -5.52 -7.07
N ALA A 183 -15.50 -5.15 -6.09
CA ALA A 183 -15.54 -3.78 -5.56
C ALA A 183 -14.24 -3.37 -4.86
N GLN A 184 -13.61 -4.28 -4.12
CA GLN A 184 -12.33 -4.00 -3.47
C GLN A 184 -11.18 -3.87 -4.45
N LEU A 185 -11.17 -4.66 -5.52
CA LEU A 185 -10.21 -4.46 -6.62
C LEU A 185 -10.40 -3.07 -7.24
N ALA A 186 -11.65 -2.69 -7.52
CA ALA A 186 -11.95 -1.37 -8.07
C ALA A 186 -11.43 -0.23 -7.17
N LEU A 187 -11.53 -0.37 -5.85
CA LEU A 187 -11.05 0.61 -4.86
C LEU A 187 -9.52 0.71 -4.75
N ARG A 188 -8.76 -0.22 -5.32
CA ARG A 188 -7.28 -0.14 -5.36
C ARG A 188 -6.76 0.85 -6.40
N HIS A 189 -7.66 1.46 -7.19
CA HIS A 189 -7.34 2.47 -8.20
C HIS A 189 -7.78 3.86 -7.72
N ASP A 190 -7.04 4.89 -8.13
CA ASP A 190 -7.38 6.29 -7.88
C ASP A 190 -7.47 7.07 -9.21
N PRO A 191 -8.67 7.48 -9.65
CA PRO A 191 -9.97 7.23 -9.00
C PRO A 191 -10.38 5.73 -9.09
N PRO A 192 -11.31 5.26 -8.23
CA PRO A 192 -11.78 3.89 -8.27
C PRO A 192 -12.29 3.49 -9.65
N TRP A 193 -11.91 2.30 -10.09
CA TRP A 193 -12.39 1.74 -11.35
C TRP A 193 -13.90 1.43 -11.31
N PRO A 194 -14.60 1.46 -12.45
CA PRO A 194 -15.97 0.98 -12.50
C PRO A 194 -16.02 -0.56 -12.41
N VAL A 195 -17.08 -1.10 -11.81
CA VAL A 195 -17.38 -2.54 -11.84
C VAL A 195 -18.49 -2.80 -12.87
N ILE A 196 -18.20 -3.66 -13.85
CA ILE A 196 -19.11 -4.01 -14.94
C ILE A 196 -19.54 -5.46 -14.73
N SER A 197 -20.79 -5.67 -14.32
CA SER A 197 -21.36 -7.00 -14.08
C SER A 197 -21.90 -7.59 -15.38
N LEU A 198 -21.42 -8.77 -15.77
CA LEU A 198 -21.79 -9.49 -16.98
C LEU A 198 -22.84 -10.55 -16.68
N ASP A 199 -23.95 -10.53 -17.41
CA ASP A 199 -25.04 -11.48 -17.19
C ASP A 199 -25.84 -11.77 -18.48
N LYS A 200 -26.87 -12.63 -18.38
CA LYS A 200 -27.89 -12.81 -19.41
C LYS A 200 -29.31 -12.68 -18.82
N ALA A 201 -29.54 -11.62 -18.05
CA ALA A 201 -30.75 -11.42 -17.24
C ALA A 201 -32.06 -11.33 -18.07
N ASN A 202 -31.95 -11.03 -19.37
CA ASN A 202 -33.09 -11.04 -20.28
C ASN A 202 -33.66 -12.46 -20.55
N VAL A 203 -32.90 -13.52 -20.24
CA VAL A 203 -33.33 -14.91 -20.41
C VAL A 203 -33.23 -15.68 -19.10
N LEU A 204 -32.05 -15.68 -18.45
CA LEU A 204 -31.73 -16.61 -17.36
C LEU A 204 -32.24 -16.15 -16.00
N ALA A 205 -32.83 -17.07 -15.24
CA ALA A 205 -33.28 -16.81 -13.87
C ALA A 205 -32.11 -16.55 -12.91
N SER A 206 -31.03 -17.34 -13.02
CA SER A 206 -29.78 -17.15 -12.29
C SER A 206 -29.20 -15.75 -12.53
N SER A 207 -29.16 -15.29 -13.78
CA SER A 207 -28.72 -13.92 -14.11
C SER A 207 -29.62 -12.80 -13.56
N ARG A 208 -30.93 -13.02 -13.45
CA ARG A 208 -31.82 -12.03 -12.79
C ARG A 208 -31.53 -11.94 -11.30
N LEU A 209 -31.26 -13.07 -10.63
CA LEU A 209 -30.81 -13.08 -9.24
C LEU A 209 -29.43 -12.41 -9.11
N TRP A 210 -28.49 -12.75 -9.99
CA TRP A 210 -27.15 -12.16 -10.07
C TRP A 210 -27.22 -10.63 -10.09
N ARG A 211 -27.94 -10.08 -11.05
CA ARG A 211 -28.11 -8.62 -11.19
C ARG A 211 -28.70 -7.99 -9.94
N LYS A 212 -29.78 -8.55 -9.39
CA LYS A 212 -30.42 -8.04 -8.17
C LYS A 212 -29.46 -7.99 -6.99
N VAL A 213 -28.71 -9.08 -6.76
CA VAL A 213 -27.79 -9.19 -5.63
C VAL A 213 -26.58 -8.29 -5.82
N PHE A 214 -25.98 -8.28 -7.01
CA PHE A 214 -24.88 -7.39 -7.37
C PHE A 214 -25.24 -5.92 -7.12
N GLU A 215 -26.34 -5.44 -7.69
CA GLU A 215 -26.77 -4.04 -7.54
C GLU A 215 -27.04 -3.68 -6.07
N GLN A 216 -27.70 -4.58 -5.33
CA GLN A 216 -27.97 -4.39 -3.92
C GLN A 216 -26.67 -4.25 -3.14
N THR A 217 -25.72 -5.19 -3.30
CA THR A 217 -24.42 -5.17 -2.61
C THR A 217 -23.61 -3.94 -2.96
N MET A 218 -23.48 -3.58 -4.25
CA MET A 218 -22.77 -2.38 -4.67
C MET A 218 -23.38 -1.11 -4.05
N LYS A 219 -24.71 -0.99 -4.07
CA LYS A 219 -25.42 0.17 -3.53
C LYS A 219 -25.29 0.29 -2.01
N THR A 220 -25.36 -0.83 -1.27
CA THR A 220 -25.35 -0.80 0.20
C THR A 220 -23.95 -0.76 0.79
N GLU A 221 -22.99 -1.45 0.18
CA GLU A 221 -21.65 -1.65 0.75
C GLU A 221 -20.59 -0.77 0.06
N PHE A 222 -20.79 -0.40 -1.21
CA PHE A 222 -19.79 0.31 -2.03
C PHE A 222 -20.37 1.50 -2.82
N PRO A 223 -21.11 2.44 -2.19
CA PRO A 223 -21.76 3.54 -2.90
C PRO A 223 -20.81 4.50 -3.64
N GLN A 224 -19.52 4.47 -3.30
CA GLN A 224 -18.46 5.25 -3.95
C GLN A 224 -17.96 4.64 -5.27
N VAL A 225 -18.23 3.37 -5.54
CA VAL A 225 -17.77 2.67 -6.75
C VAL A 225 -18.85 2.74 -7.82
N LYS A 226 -18.49 3.27 -8.99
CA LYS A 226 -19.41 3.28 -10.15
C LYS A 226 -19.61 1.85 -10.64
N TYR A 227 -20.84 1.51 -11.04
CA TYR A 227 -21.12 0.21 -11.60
C TYR A 227 -22.18 0.25 -12.70
N LEU A 228 -22.16 -0.77 -13.56
CA LEU A 228 -23.20 -1.02 -14.55
C LEU A 228 -23.36 -2.52 -14.82
N ASN A 229 -24.50 -2.90 -15.41
CA ASN A 229 -24.71 -4.25 -15.91
C ASN A 229 -24.60 -4.26 -17.43
N GLN A 230 -24.00 -5.32 -17.95
CA GLN A 230 -23.76 -5.50 -19.37
C GLN A 230 -24.14 -6.94 -19.73
N LEU A 231 -24.86 -7.13 -20.85
CA LEU A 231 -25.15 -8.50 -21.30
C LEU A 231 -23.86 -9.16 -21.81
N ALA A 232 -23.60 -10.40 -21.41
CA ALA A 232 -22.35 -11.11 -21.69
C ALA A 232 -22.06 -11.29 -23.18
N ASP A 233 -23.09 -11.55 -24.00
CA ASP A 233 -22.97 -11.62 -25.46
C ASP A 233 -22.62 -10.26 -26.09
N SER A 234 -23.22 -9.18 -25.59
CA SER A 234 -22.86 -7.83 -26.03
C SER A 234 -21.49 -7.40 -25.49
N ALA A 235 -21.05 -7.88 -24.32
CA ALA A 235 -19.69 -7.66 -23.82
C ALA A 235 -18.65 -8.32 -24.73
N SER A 236 -18.89 -9.56 -25.17
CA SER A 236 -18.07 -10.27 -26.16
C SER A 236 -17.90 -9.45 -27.44
N LEU A 237 -18.98 -8.86 -27.96
CA LEU A 237 -18.90 -7.96 -29.11
C LEU A 237 -18.10 -6.69 -28.81
N ILE A 238 -18.34 -6.03 -27.67
CA ILE A 238 -17.60 -4.82 -27.26
C ILE A 238 -16.11 -5.10 -27.14
N LEU A 239 -15.73 -6.24 -26.55
CA LEU A 239 -14.35 -6.67 -26.38
C LEU A 239 -13.62 -6.80 -27.72
N ALA A 240 -14.32 -7.24 -28.78
CA ALA A 240 -13.75 -7.37 -30.11
C ALA A 240 -13.62 -6.05 -30.89
N ILE A 241 -14.47 -5.05 -30.61
CA ILE A 241 -14.54 -3.80 -31.40
C ILE A 241 -13.92 -2.58 -30.71
N ASP A 242 -14.11 -2.45 -29.40
CA ASP A 242 -13.65 -1.31 -28.59
C ASP A 242 -13.52 -1.74 -27.12
N PRO A 243 -12.53 -2.59 -26.81
CA PRO A 243 -12.34 -3.17 -25.47
C PRO A 243 -12.16 -2.13 -24.36
N ARG A 244 -11.73 -0.90 -24.68
CA ARG A 244 -11.62 0.20 -23.70
C ARG A 244 -12.93 0.56 -23.01
N LYS A 245 -14.08 0.29 -23.64
CA LYS A 245 -15.39 0.48 -23.01
C LYS A 245 -15.61 -0.44 -21.81
N LEU A 246 -14.80 -1.48 -21.71
CA LEU A 246 -14.80 -2.47 -20.63
C LEU A 246 -13.68 -2.24 -19.61
N ASN A 247 -12.91 -1.14 -19.72
CA ASN A 247 -11.88 -0.80 -18.74
C ASN A 247 -12.46 -0.71 -17.32
N GLY A 248 -11.78 -1.36 -16.38
CA GLY A 248 -12.24 -1.52 -14.99
C GLY A 248 -12.26 -2.97 -14.52
N VAL A 249 -13.25 -3.32 -13.70
CA VAL A 249 -13.42 -4.68 -13.17
C VAL A 249 -14.61 -5.35 -13.86
N LEU A 250 -14.35 -6.37 -14.68
CA LEU A 250 -15.39 -7.19 -15.31
C LEU A 250 -15.77 -8.33 -14.38
N LEU A 251 -16.93 -8.25 -13.75
CA LEU A 251 -17.43 -9.30 -12.87
C LEU A 251 -18.39 -10.22 -13.63
N ALA A 252 -18.13 -11.52 -13.63
CA ALA A 252 -18.96 -12.49 -14.32
C ALA A 252 -19.12 -13.78 -13.51
N ASP A 253 -20.16 -14.55 -13.87
CA ASP A 253 -20.30 -15.92 -13.37
C ASP A 253 -19.23 -16.85 -13.94
N ASN A 254 -19.26 -18.12 -13.54
CA ASN A 254 -18.22 -19.08 -13.90
C ASN A 254 -18.08 -19.27 -15.41
N THR A 255 -19.19 -19.48 -16.12
CA THR A 255 -19.18 -19.76 -17.55
C THR A 255 -18.87 -18.50 -18.37
N PHE A 256 -19.54 -17.38 -18.10
CA PHE A 256 -19.30 -16.13 -18.85
C PHE A 256 -17.92 -15.56 -18.54
N GLY A 257 -17.46 -15.67 -17.30
CA GLY A 257 -16.12 -15.27 -16.90
C GLY A 257 -15.04 -16.08 -17.60
N ASP A 258 -15.22 -17.39 -17.74
CA ASP A 258 -14.31 -18.26 -18.51
C ASP A 258 -14.16 -17.75 -19.94
N MET A 259 -15.28 -17.63 -20.66
CA MET A 259 -15.32 -17.22 -22.06
C MET A 259 -14.71 -15.82 -22.27
N ILE A 260 -15.11 -14.84 -21.47
CA ILE A 260 -14.64 -13.45 -21.60
C ILE A 260 -13.16 -13.34 -21.25
N SER A 261 -12.69 -14.08 -20.25
CA SER A 261 -11.28 -14.04 -19.86
C SER A 261 -10.35 -14.69 -20.89
N ASP A 262 -10.78 -15.77 -21.53
CA ASP A 262 -10.03 -16.38 -22.64
C ASP A 262 -10.01 -15.44 -23.87
N GLN A 263 -11.14 -14.79 -24.17
CA GLN A 263 -11.19 -13.76 -25.20
C GLN A 263 -10.28 -12.56 -24.86
N ALA A 264 -10.25 -12.12 -23.60
CA ALA A 264 -9.37 -11.03 -23.16
C ALA A 264 -7.89 -11.38 -23.38
N GLY A 265 -7.50 -12.65 -23.21
CA GLY A 265 -6.15 -13.11 -23.49
C GLY A 265 -5.69 -12.88 -24.95
N SER A 266 -6.63 -12.85 -25.90
CA SER A 266 -6.32 -12.53 -27.30
C SER A 266 -5.85 -11.09 -27.50
N ILE A 267 -6.20 -10.15 -26.61
CA ILE A 267 -5.75 -8.75 -26.68
C ILE A 267 -4.23 -8.67 -26.49
N VAL A 268 -3.68 -9.46 -25.56
CA VAL A 268 -2.23 -9.55 -25.33
C VAL A 268 -1.52 -10.36 -26.43
N GLY A 269 -2.24 -11.26 -27.09
CA GLY A 269 -1.79 -11.98 -28.28
C GLY A 269 -1.12 -13.33 -28.04
N THR A 270 -0.77 -13.66 -26.78
CA THR A 270 -0.29 -14.99 -26.39
C THR A 270 -0.78 -15.37 -25.01
N LEU A 271 -1.19 -16.65 -24.85
CA LEU A 271 -1.54 -17.20 -23.54
C LEU A 271 -0.32 -17.44 -22.65
N GLY A 272 0.89 -17.53 -23.24
CA GLY A 272 2.14 -17.83 -22.53
C GLY A 272 2.57 -16.78 -21.49
N VAL A 273 1.89 -15.64 -21.45
CA VAL A 273 2.23 -14.50 -20.58
C VAL A 273 1.10 -14.09 -19.62
N LEU A 274 0.00 -14.83 -19.58
CA LEU A 274 -1.19 -14.46 -18.81
C LEU A 274 -1.25 -15.22 -17.47
N PRO A 275 -0.96 -14.55 -16.34
CA PRO A 275 -1.14 -15.14 -15.02
C PRO A 275 -2.62 -15.10 -14.61
N SER A 276 -2.98 -15.93 -13.65
CA SER A 276 -4.30 -15.97 -13.04
C SER A 276 -4.18 -16.21 -11.53
N ALA A 277 -5.08 -15.61 -10.74
CA ALA A 277 -5.15 -15.78 -9.30
C ALA A 277 -6.58 -16.16 -8.88
N SER A 278 -6.76 -17.30 -8.23
CA SER A 278 -8.01 -17.73 -7.61
C SER A 278 -7.93 -17.48 -6.11
N LEU A 279 -8.83 -16.67 -5.55
CA LEU A 279 -8.77 -16.16 -4.18
C LEU A 279 -10.09 -16.38 -3.44
N ASN A 280 -10.02 -16.54 -2.12
CA ASN A 280 -11.20 -16.50 -1.23
C ASN A 280 -11.35 -15.16 -0.49
N THR A 281 -10.33 -14.30 -0.54
CA THR A 281 -10.30 -12.95 0.02
C THR A 281 -9.24 -12.09 -0.67
N LEU A 282 -9.19 -10.80 -0.35
CA LEU A 282 -8.10 -9.89 -0.72
C LEU A 282 -7.46 -9.30 0.53
N PRO A 283 -6.19 -8.88 0.48
CA PRO A 283 -5.59 -8.07 1.54
C PRO A 283 -6.50 -6.89 1.89
N GLY A 284 -6.80 -6.72 3.17
CA GLY A 284 -7.70 -5.69 3.70
C GLY A 284 -9.18 -6.11 3.85
N LEU A 285 -9.61 -7.24 3.29
CA LEU A 285 -10.94 -7.81 3.55
C LEU A 285 -10.92 -8.70 4.79
N LYS A 286 -11.86 -8.45 5.70
CA LYS A 286 -12.07 -9.33 6.86
C LYS A 286 -12.68 -10.64 6.39
N LEU A 287 -11.99 -11.73 6.67
CA LEU A 287 -12.55 -13.08 6.59
C LEU A 287 -13.52 -13.32 7.75
N GLU A 288 -14.44 -14.25 7.55
CA GLU A 288 -15.29 -14.73 8.64
C GLU A 288 -14.45 -15.48 9.70
N GLU A 289 -14.95 -15.52 10.93
CA GLU A 289 -14.24 -16.17 12.03
C GLU A 289 -14.00 -17.66 11.71
N GLY A 290 -12.74 -18.09 11.77
CA GLY A 290 -12.32 -19.45 11.43
C GLY A 290 -11.97 -19.67 9.95
N GLN A 291 -12.23 -18.72 9.05
CA GLN A 291 -11.74 -18.80 7.68
C GLN A 291 -10.28 -18.35 7.59
N LYS A 292 -9.48 -19.09 6.83
CA LYS A 292 -8.11 -18.72 6.49
C LYS A 292 -8.07 -18.14 5.08
N GLN A 293 -7.15 -17.21 4.85
CA GLN A 293 -6.86 -16.75 3.51
C GLN A 293 -6.30 -17.91 2.70
N LYS A 294 -6.91 -18.15 1.54
CA LYS A 294 -6.51 -19.18 0.59
C LYS A 294 -6.41 -18.58 -0.80
N ALA A 295 -5.39 -19.02 -1.51
CA ALA A 295 -5.10 -18.55 -2.84
C ALA A 295 -4.44 -19.65 -3.67
N LEU A 296 -4.76 -19.67 -4.95
CA LEU A 296 -4.15 -20.51 -5.96
C LEU A 296 -3.77 -19.63 -7.15
N TYR A 297 -2.52 -19.72 -7.59
CA TYR A 297 -2.00 -18.95 -8.72
C TYR A 297 -1.58 -19.90 -9.83
N GLU A 298 -2.04 -19.62 -11.04
CA GLU A 298 -1.89 -20.51 -12.19
C GLU A 298 -1.72 -19.72 -13.49
N PRO A 299 -0.89 -20.17 -14.43
CA PRO A 299 -0.89 -19.60 -15.77
C PRO A 299 -2.18 -19.99 -16.51
N THR A 300 -2.56 -19.21 -17.52
CA THR A 300 -3.77 -19.47 -18.33
C THR A 300 -3.54 -20.55 -19.40
N HIS A 301 -2.29 -20.89 -19.71
CA HIS A 301 -1.95 -21.89 -20.73
C HIS A 301 -2.13 -23.35 -20.23
N GLY A 302 -2.32 -24.29 -21.15
CA GLY A 302 -2.34 -25.73 -20.85
C GLY A 302 -0.94 -26.35 -20.69
N SER A 303 -0.86 -27.69 -20.70
CA SER A 303 0.37 -28.46 -20.46
C SER A 303 1.34 -28.56 -21.64
N ALA A 304 0.96 -28.11 -22.84
CA ALA A 304 1.81 -28.05 -24.05
C ALA A 304 2.73 -29.30 -24.26
N PRO A 305 2.13 -30.50 -24.38
CA PRO A 305 2.85 -31.78 -24.37
C PRO A 305 3.82 -31.97 -25.55
N ASP A 306 3.62 -31.24 -26.65
CA ASP A 306 4.43 -31.24 -27.87
C ASP A 306 5.82 -30.58 -27.69
N ILE A 307 5.95 -29.71 -26.69
CA ILE A 307 7.20 -29.01 -26.35
C ILE A 307 7.76 -29.38 -24.97
N ALA A 308 7.09 -30.25 -24.22
CA ALA A 308 7.50 -30.69 -22.90
C ALA A 308 8.91 -31.32 -22.89
N GLY A 309 9.74 -30.91 -21.93
CA GLY A 309 11.11 -31.39 -21.73
C GLY A 309 12.12 -30.86 -22.75
N ARG A 310 11.76 -29.86 -23.56
CA ARG A 310 12.62 -29.32 -24.62
C ARG A 310 13.30 -28.00 -24.23
N ASN A 311 13.03 -27.46 -23.04
CA ASN A 311 13.54 -26.18 -22.56
C ASN A 311 13.21 -25.00 -23.48
N ILE A 312 12.01 -25.01 -24.09
CA ILE A 312 11.53 -23.94 -24.99
C ILE A 312 10.17 -23.36 -24.59
N ALA A 313 9.57 -23.86 -23.50
CA ALA A 313 8.35 -23.31 -22.93
C ALA A 313 8.57 -21.87 -22.43
N ASN A 314 7.55 -21.03 -22.50
CA ASN A 314 7.61 -19.66 -21.99
C ASN A 314 7.28 -19.65 -20.49
N PRO A 315 8.22 -19.28 -19.59
CA PRO A 315 7.95 -19.27 -18.15
C PRO A 315 7.27 -17.98 -17.67
N THR A 316 7.00 -17.01 -18.56
CA THR A 316 6.54 -15.66 -18.18
C THR A 316 5.27 -15.68 -17.34
N ALA A 317 4.22 -16.39 -17.79
CA ALA A 317 2.97 -16.47 -17.03
C ALA A 317 3.18 -17.07 -15.63
N MET A 318 3.98 -18.12 -15.51
CA MET A 318 4.27 -18.78 -14.24
C MET A 318 5.08 -17.88 -13.29
N ILE A 319 6.03 -17.10 -13.82
CA ILE A 319 6.76 -16.10 -13.02
C ILE A 319 5.82 -14.96 -12.57
N LEU A 320 4.91 -14.49 -13.44
CA LEU A 320 3.92 -13.50 -13.06
C LEU A 320 2.93 -14.02 -12.00
N CYS A 321 2.66 -15.32 -11.94
CA CYS A 321 1.93 -15.92 -10.82
C CYS A 321 2.64 -15.71 -9.47
N VAL A 322 3.98 -15.69 -9.44
CA VAL A 322 4.74 -15.32 -8.23
C VAL A 322 4.49 -13.87 -7.84
N ALA A 323 4.43 -12.94 -8.82
CA ALA A 323 4.09 -11.55 -8.57
C ALA A 323 2.67 -11.40 -8.00
N LEU A 324 1.68 -12.10 -8.58
CA LEU A 324 0.32 -12.12 -8.05
C LEU A 324 0.26 -12.70 -6.63
N MET A 325 1.05 -13.74 -6.35
CA MET A 325 1.15 -14.33 -5.01
C MET A 325 1.70 -13.35 -3.98
N PHE A 326 2.79 -12.66 -4.30
CA PHE A 326 3.35 -11.64 -3.45
C PHE A 326 2.32 -10.54 -3.18
N ARG A 327 1.63 -10.06 -4.21
CA ARG A 327 0.61 -9.01 -4.10
C ARG A 327 -0.61 -9.42 -3.27
N TYR A 328 -1.17 -10.60 -3.53
CA TYR A 328 -2.49 -10.97 -3.00
C TYR A 328 -2.42 -11.89 -1.79
N SER A 329 -1.39 -12.72 -1.62
CA SER A 329 -1.24 -13.58 -0.43
C SER A 329 -0.37 -12.97 0.64
N PHE A 330 0.72 -12.29 0.28
CA PHE A 330 1.75 -11.89 1.24
C PHE A 330 1.84 -10.38 1.46
N ASP A 331 1.00 -9.59 0.78
CA ASP A 331 0.97 -8.12 0.86
C ASP A 331 2.32 -7.45 0.50
N MET A 332 3.04 -8.08 -0.44
CA MET A 332 4.37 -7.70 -0.91
C MET A 332 4.29 -7.01 -2.28
N GLU A 333 3.58 -5.87 -2.35
CA GLU A 333 3.33 -5.13 -3.60
C GLU A 333 4.63 -4.63 -4.26
N LYS A 334 5.62 -4.24 -3.45
CA LYS A 334 6.90 -3.77 -3.95
C LYS A 334 7.63 -4.87 -4.72
N GLU A 335 7.74 -6.05 -4.13
CA GLU A 335 8.41 -7.20 -4.74
C GLU A 335 7.63 -7.75 -5.94
N ALA A 336 6.30 -7.72 -5.89
CA ALA A 336 5.46 -8.02 -7.05
C ALA A 336 5.80 -7.11 -8.24
N ARG A 337 5.90 -5.79 -8.02
CA ARG A 337 6.30 -4.83 -9.07
C ARG A 337 7.70 -5.08 -9.59
N GLN A 338 8.66 -5.42 -8.73
CA GLN A 338 10.02 -5.75 -9.17
C GLN A 338 10.03 -6.92 -10.16
N ILE A 339 9.21 -7.96 -9.93
CA ILE A 339 9.07 -9.09 -10.86
C ILE A 339 8.45 -8.64 -12.19
N GLU A 340 7.37 -7.86 -12.14
CA GLU A 340 6.68 -7.34 -13.32
C GLU A 340 7.59 -6.44 -14.17
N ASP A 341 8.33 -5.53 -13.51
CA ASP A 341 9.30 -4.64 -14.14
C ASP A 341 10.46 -5.42 -14.75
N ALA A 342 11.00 -6.43 -14.05
CA ALA A 342 12.07 -7.26 -14.57
C ALA A 342 11.66 -8.02 -15.84
N ILE A 343 10.47 -8.63 -15.84
CA ILE A 343 9.92 -9.29 -17.02
C ILE A 343 9.76 -8.31 -18.17
N ARG A 344 9.14 -7.14 -17.91
CA ARG A 344 8.97 -6.10 -18.92
C ARG A 344 10.31 -5.69 -19.53
N ASN A 345 11.31 -5.40 -18.71
CA ASN A 345 12.63 -4.99 -19.18
C ASN A 345 13.32 -6.08 -20.01
N VAL A 346 13.24 -7.35 -19.61
CA VAL A 346 13.79 -8.50 -20.35
C VAL A 346 13.13 -8.62 -21.74
N LEU A 347 11.80 -8.50 -21.80
CA LEU A 347 11.05 -8.58 -23.06
C LEU A 347 11.32 -7.39 -24.00
N GLU A 348 11.40 -6.17 -23.45
CA GLU A 348 11.75 -4.94 -24.19
C GLU A 348 13.20 -4.94 -24.67
N ALA A 349 14.10 -5.63 -23.95
CA ALA A 349 15.47 -5.88 -24.40
C ALA A 349 15.57 -6.92 -25.53
N GLY A 350 14.44 -7.52 -25.94
CA GLY A 350 14.38 -8.51 -27.01
C GLY A 350 14.71 -9.94 -26.58
N ILE A 351 14.90 -10.20 -25.28
CA ILE A 351 15.11 -11.56 -24.76
C ILE A 351 13.74 -12.23 -24.67
N ARG A 352 13.46 -13.13 -25.60
CA ARG A 352 12.13 -13.73 -25.81
C ARG A 352 12.25 -15.22 -26.07
N THR A 353 11.25 -15.99 -25.64
CA THR A 353 11.11 -17.43 -25.93
C THR A 353 10.54 -17.66 -27.33
N GLY A 354 10.53 -18.92 -27.78
CA GLY A 354 10.18 -19.28 -29.16
C GLY A 354 8.76 -18.90 -29.58
N ASP A 355 7.78 -18.96 -28.67
CA ASP A 355 6.40 -18.50 -28.90
C ASP A 355 6.32 -17.00 -29.20
N LEU A 356 7.27 -16.23 -28.66
CA LEU A 356 7.46 -14.80 -28.90
C LEU A 356 8.52 -14.52 -29.98
N ARG A 357 8.74 -15.47 -30.89
CA ARG A 357 9.71 -15.40 -32.01
C ARG A 357 11.16 -15.11 -31.60
N GLY A 358 11.50 -15.36 -30.34
CA GLY A 358 12.86 -15.23 -29.85
C GLY A 358 13.60 -16.57 -29.84
N THR A 359 14.81 -16.55 -29.29
CA THR A 359 15.71 -17.70 -29.22
C THR A 359 16.07 -18.10 -27.78
N ALA A 360 15.50 -17.44 -26.78
CA ALA A 360 15.75 -17.78 -25.38
C ALA A 360 15.11 -19.13 -25.07
N THR A 361 15.84 -19.96 -24.33
CA THR A 361 15.29 -21.16 -23.70
C THR A 361 14.47 -20.78 -22.47
N THR A 362 13.69 -21.72 -21.94
CA THR A 362 12.94 -21.54 -20.68
C THR A 362 13.86 -21.10 -19.55
N THR A 363 14.97 -21.84 -19.37
CA THR A 363 15.99 -21.52 -18.36
C THR A 363 16.68 -20.18 -18.65
N GLY A 364 17.02 -19.92 -19.92
CA GLY A 364 17.71 -18.70 -20.33
C GLY A 364 16.86 -17.45 -20.10
N PHE A 365 15.54 -17.53 -20.30
CA PHE A 365 14.63 -16.44 -19.99
C PHE A 365 14.55 -16.20 -18.48
N GLY A 366 14.36 -17.23 -17.65
CA GLY A 366 14.31 -17.02 -16.20
C GLY A 366 15.65 -16.58 -15.59
N ASP A 367 16.79 -16.99 -16.15
CA ASP A 367 18.11 -16.46 -15.79
C ASP A 367 18.23 -14.95 -16.12
N ALA A 368 17.67 -14.52 -17.25
CA ALA A 368 17.62 -13.11 -17.62
C ALA A 368 16.75 -12.30 -16.65
N VAL A 369 15.60 -12.83 -16.23
CA VAL A 369 14.74 -12.19 -15.22
C VAL A 369 15.45 -12.07 -13.88
N VAL A 370 16.11 -13.13 -13.39
CA VAL A 370 16.91 -13.05 -12.14
C VAL A 370 18.05 -12.04 -12.28
N SER A 371 18.69 -11.97 -13.45
CA SER A 371 19.76 -11.01 -13.70
C SER A 371 19.26 -9.57 -13.67
N GLU A 372 18.07 -9.31 -14.21
CA GLU A 372 17.44 -7.99 -14.14
C GLU A 372 16.99 -7.65 -12.71
N LEU A 373 16.45 -8.62 -11.95
CA LEU A 373 16.11 -8.42 -10.53
C LEU A 373 17.34 -8.11 -9.65
N LYS A 374 18.51 -8.64 -10.00
CA LYS A 374 19.79 -8.33 -9.34
C LYS A 374 20.35 -6.98 -9.76
N ARG A 375 19.91 -6.44 -10.90
CA ARG A 375 20.40 -5.18 -11.41
C ARG A 375 19.86 -4.09 -10.49
N GLU A 376 20.77 -3.35 -9.86
CA GLU A 376 20.38 -2.17 -9.12
C GLU A 376 19.63 -1.24 -10.08
N ASP A 377 18.37 -0.97 -9.77
CA ASP A 377 17.47 -0.22 -10.62
C ASP A 377 18.12 1.12 -11.01
N PRO A 378 18.39 1.38 -12.31
CA PRO A 378 18.98 2.64 -12.74
C PRO A 378 18.03 3.84 -12.53
N ASN A 379 16.73 3.60 -12.35
CA ASN A 379 15.65 4.55 -12.08
C ASN A 379 15.12 4.47 -10.64
N MET A 380 15.63 3.57 -9.80
CA MET A 380 15.51 3.77 -8.36
C MET A 380 16.14 5.14 -8.16
N PRO A 381 15.56 6.01 -7.32
CA PRO A 381 16.31 7.16 -6.89
C PRO A 381 17.57 6.61 -6.24
N ARG A 382 18.67 6.55 -7.00
CA ARG A 382 19.99 6.72 -6.42
C ARG A 382 19.77 7.94 -5.55
N PRO A 383 20.04 7.88 -4.24
CA PRO A 383 20.15 9.12 -3.49
C PRO A 383 21.08 9.96 -4.36
N THR A 384 20.55 11.04 -4.93
CA THR A 384 21.38 11.95 -5.69
C THR A 384 22.31 12.49 -4.63
N LEU A 385 23.45 11.84 -4.47
CA LEU A 385 24.59 12.40 -3.80
C LEU A 385 24.76 13.77 -4.47
N PRO A 386 24.56 14.87 -3.73
CA PRO A 386 24.71 16.17 -4.34
C PRO A 386 26.10 16.18 -4.94
N LYS A 387 26.19 16.31 -6.27
CA LYS A 387 27.49 16.40 -6.95
C LYS A 387 28.29 17.48 -6.22
N PRO A 388 29.55 17.24 -5.82
CA PRO A 388 30.34 18.25 -5.13
C PRO A 388 30.33 19.54 -5.95
N GLY A 389 29.69 20.59 -5.42
CA GLY A 389 29.60 21.90 -6.08
C GLY A 389 28.28 22.26 -6.78
N PHE A 390 27.25 21.40 -6.81
CA PHE A 390 25.96 21.69 -7.47
C PHE A 390 24.83 22.15 -6.53
N SER A 391 25.14 22.72 -5.36
CA SER A 391 24.15 23.39 -4.50
C SER A 391 24.54 24.85 -4.17
N LEU A 392 24.99 25.59 -5.18
CA LEU A 392 25.36 27.00 -5.03
C LEU A 392 24.16 27.96 -4.87
N LEU A 393 22.92 27.49 -5.05
CA LEU A 393 21.75 28.38 -5.14
C LEU A 393 20.82 28.44 -3.91
N ARG A 394 20.87 27.52 -2.94
CA ARG A 394 19.82 27.48 -1.88
C ARG A 394 20.20 27.96 -0.49
N LEU A 395 21.50 28.01 -0.14
CA LEU A 395 21.97 28.53 1.16
C LEU A 395 22.59 29.94 1.11
N HIS A 396 22.66 30.56 -0.07
CA HIS A 396 23.22 31.91 -0.23
C HIS A 396 22.22 33.03 0.11
N ASN A 397 20.91 32.77 0.04
CA ASN A 397 19.88 33.80 0.30
C ASN A 397 19.29 33.80 1.71
N THR A 398 19.77 32.95 2.62
CA THR A 398 19.33 32.98 4.04
C THR A 398 20.09 33.98 4.90
N GLN A 399 21.05 34.73 4.34
CA GLN A 399 21.87 35.68 5.09
C GLN A 399 21.10 36.92 5.59
N SER A 400 19.88 37.18 5.08
CA SER A 400 19.05 38.28 5.54
C SER A 400 17.75 37.77 6.19
N PRO A 401 17.55 37.98 7.51
CA PRO A 401 16.29 37.66 8.20
C PRO A 401 15.06 38.32 7.54
N HIS A 402 15.26 39.43 6.81
CA HIS A 402 14.22 40.15 6.08
C HIS A 402 13.67 39.37 4.88
N PHE A 403 14.48 38.51 4.25
CA PHE A 403 14.07 37.73 3.09
C PHE A 403 13.05 36.66 3.48
N ILE A 404 13.30 35.93 4.57
CA ILE A 404 12.41 34.86 5.06
C ILE A 404 11.07 35.44 5.52
N THR A 405 11.05 36.64 6.12
CA THR A 405 9.79 37.27 6.56
C THR A 405 8.88 37.69 5.39
N MET A 406 9.44 37.96 4.21
CA MET A 406 8.67 38.33 3.01
C MET A 406 8.14 37.13 2.21
N LEU A 407 8.54 35.89 2.56
CA LEU A 407 8.03 34.70 1.90
C LEU A 407 6.58 34.41 2.33
N SER A 408 5.76 34.01 1.36
CA SER A 408 4.42 33.45 1.62
C SER A 408 4.53 32.18 2.47
N SER A 409 3.44 31.80 3.14
CA SER A 409 3.38 30.58 3.95
C SER A 409 3.79 29.35 3.15
N THR A 410 3.28 29.20 1.92
CA THR A 410 3.63 28.12 0.99
C THR A 410 5.11 28.14 0.61
N ALA A 411 5.70 29.32 0.37
CA ALA A 411 7.12 29.42 0.04
C ALA A 411 8.03 29.11 1.23
N LYS A 412 7.56 29.34 2.47
CA LYS A 412 8.26 28.92 3.70
C LYS A 412 8.22 27.41 3.87
N THR A 413 7.06 26.79 3.67
CA THR A 413 6.90 25.33 3.71
C THR A 413 7.81 24.66 2.67
N ASN A 414 7.77 25.11 1.41
CA ASN A 414 8.62 24.56 0.36
C ASN A 414 10.13 24.75 0.64
N LEU A 415 10.52 25.84 1.31
CA LEU A 415 11.90 26.07 1.70
C LEU A 415 12.34 25.13 2.83
N VAL A 416 11.47 24.90 3.82
CA VAL A 416 11.73 23.95 4.92
C VAL A 416 11.79 22.53 4.40
N ASP A 417 10.87 22.13 3.51
CA ASP A 417 10.85 20.81 2.88
C ASP A 417 12.11 20.58 2.05
N SER A 418 12.56 21.59 1.30
CA SER A 418 13.82 21.52 0.55
C SER A 418 15.04 21.35 1.47
N ILE A 419 15.07 22.02 2.62
CA ILE A 419 16.18 21.91 3.58
C ILE A 419 16.16 20.53 4.26
N ALA A 420 14.97 20.01 4.59
CA ALA A 420 14.81 18.68 5.17
C ALA A 420 15.30 17.59 4.21
N GLN A 421 14.91 17.67 2.93
CA GLN A 421 15.38 16.76 1.89
C GLN A 421 16.91 16.78 1.72
N ASP A 422 17.53 17.97 1.80
CA ASP A 422 18.99 18.11 1.73
C ASP A 422 19.69 17.45 2.93
N ILE A 423 19.14 17.60 4.14
CA ILE A 423 19.68 16.99 5.37
C ILE A 423 19.56 15.46 5.32
N GLU A 424 18.41 14.96 4.90
CA GLU A 424 18.14 13.52 4.77
C GLU A 424 19.06 12.86 3.74
N GLY A 425 19.25 13.50 2.58
CA GLY A 425 20.20 13.05 1.56
C GLY A 425 21.65 13.00 2.08
N CYS A 426 22.04 13.93 2.94
CA CYS A 426 23.36 13.94 3.57
C CYS A 426 23.56 12.80 4.57
N ILE A 427 22.56 12.49 5.41
CA ILE A 427 22.63 11.40 6.39
C ILE A 427 22.74 10.05 5.68
N TYR A 428 21.96 9.87 4.61
CA TYR A 428 21.99 8.65 3.80
C TYR A 428 23.36 8.45 3.12
N ALA A 429 23.93 9.51 2.54
CA ALA A 429 25.27 9.50 1.94
C ALA A 429 26.36 9.05 2.92
N ILE A 430 26.31 9.53 4.16
CA ILE A 430 27.27 9.16 5.22
C ILE A 430 27.15 7.68 5.55
N GLY A 431 25.92 7.15 5.71
CA GLY A 431 25.69 5.74 5.95
C GLY A 431 26.26 4.86 4.82
N TYR A 432 26.04 5.28 3.58
CA TYR A 432 26.54 4.58 2.39
C TYR A 432 28.07 4.56 2.31
N TYR A 433 28.74 5.71 2.47
CA TYR A 433 30.21 5.77 2.39
C TYR A 433 30.92 5.12 3.58
N THR A 434 30.26 5.08 4.74
CA THR A 434 30.74 4.33 5.91
C THR A 434 30.71 2.82 5.63
N ASN A 435 29.63 2.31 5.03
CA ASN A 435 29.47 0.89 4.72
C ASN A 435 30.37 0.40 3.58
N THR A 436 30.76 1.29 2.66
CA THR A 436 31.67 0.97 1.54
C THR A 436 33.15 1.18 1.87
N GLY A 437 33.47 1.76 3.03
CA GLY A 437 34.85 1.99 3.49
C GLY A 437 35.58 3.17 2.82
N VAL A 438 34.85 4.06 2.13
CA VAL A 438 35.40 5.15 1.29
C VAL A 438 35.14 6.53 1.92
N LEU A 439 35.28 6.63 3.25
CA LEU A 439 35.06 7.90 3.97
C LEU A 439 36.38 8.67 4.06
N ASP A 440 36.56 9.69 3.22
CA ASP A 440 37.75 10.55 3.19
C ASP A 440 37.45 12.04 3.51
N ALA A 441 38.51 12.84 3.62
CA ALA A 441 38.43 14.26 3.98
C ALA A 441 37.76 15.13 2.89
N ASP A 442 37.88 14.75 1.61
CA ASP A 442 37.35 15.51 0.48
C ASP A 442 35.83 15.36 0.39
N ASN A 443 35.32 14.18 0.75
CA ASN A 443 33.87 13.92 0.79
C ASN A 443 33.20 14.40 2.08
N THR A 444 33.97 14.78 3.11
CA THR A 444 33.44 15.24 4.41
C THR A 444 33.51 16.75 4.65
N LEU A 445 34.25 17.48 3.81
CA LEU A 445 34.47 18.93 3.95
C LEU A 445 33.19 19.76 3.86
N GLN A 446 32.26 19.38 2.97
CA GLN A 446 30.97 20.09 2.82
C GLN A 446 30.07 19.89 4.04
N PHE A 447 30.13 18.72 4.70
CA PHE A 447 29.42 18.46 5.95
C PHE A 447 29.98 19.29 7.10
N ASP A 448 31.31 19.41 7.21
CA ASP A 448 31.93 20.22 8.24
C ASP A 448 31.60 21.71 8.05
N GLN A 449 31.45 22.19 6.80
CA GLN A 449 31.00 23.55 6.52
C GLN A 449 29.53 23.79 6.91
N VAL A 450 28.61 22.87 6.61
CA VAL A 450 27.19 22.95 6.99
C VAL A 450 27.05 22.86 8.52
N ILE A 451 27.72 21.91 9.17
CA ILE A 451 27.73 21.74 10.62
C ILE A 451 28.36 22.97 11.31
N ARG A 452 29.44 23.55 10.78
CA ARG A 452 30.03 24.79 11.31
C ARG A 452 29.10 25.99 11.12
N LYS A 453 28.32 26.05 10.04
CA LYS A 453 27.36 27.12 9.76
C LYS A 453 26.15 27.03 10.70
N ILE A 454 25.57 25.83 10.86
CA ILE A 454 24.51 25.53 11.84
C ILE A 454 25.01 25.81 13.27
N LYS A 455 26.18 25.30 13.66
CA LYS A 455 26.77 25.56 14.98
C LYS A 455 27.17 27.02 15.22
N ARG A 456 27.42 27.84 14.19
CA ARG A 456 27.70 29.29 14.33
C ARG A 456 26.41 30.09 14.50
N GLU A 457 25.36 29.78 13.75
CA GLU A 457 24.05 30.43 13.86
C GLU A 457 23.35 30.07 15.18
N GLU A 458 23.42 28.80 15.60
CA GLU A 458 22.95 28.37 16.92
C GLU A 458 23.72 29.07 18.05
N ARG A 459 25.06 29.15 18.01
CA ARG A 459 25.81 29.84 19.07
C ARG A 459 25.44 31.32 19.19
N HIS A 460 25.09 31.99 18.10
CA HIS A 460 24.67 33.40 18.16
C HIS A 460 23.23 33.53 18.67
N ALA A 461 22.31 32.71 18.17
CA ALA A 461 20.92 32.66 18.61
C ALA A 461 20.79 32.23 20.09
N LEU A 462 21.49 31.16 20.49
CA LEU A 462 21.56 30.64 21.86
C LEU A 462 22.22 31.65 22.80
N ARG A 463 23.27 32.38 22.39
CA ARG A 463 23.85 33.49 23.20
C ARG A 463 22.88 34.66 23.35
N LYS A 464 22.11 35.00 22.32
CA LYS A 464 21.08 36.05 22.37
C LYS A 464 19.89 35.62 23.25
N MET A 465 19.52 34.33 23.18
CA MET A 465 18.51 33.71 24.01
C MET A 465 18.95 33.62 25.47
N PHE A 466 20.16 33.14 25.77
CA PHE A 466 20.72 33.12 27.13
C PHE A 466 20.87 34.53 27.71
N ARG A 467 21.21 35.54 26.90
CA ARG A 467 21.20 36.96 27.34
C ARG A 467 19.77 37.44 27.66
N ARG A 468 18.79 37.10 26.82
CA ARG A 468 17.37 37.41 27.07
C ARG A 468 16.85 36.70 28.31
N VAL A 469 17.05 35.39 28.45
CA VAL A 469 16.68 34.58 29.63
C VAL A 469 17.35 35.12 30.90
N ARG A 470 18.63 35.51 30.85
CA ARG A 470 19.30 36.14 32.00
C ARG A 470 18.71 37.51 32.36
N THR A 471 18.22 38.25 31.36
CA THR A 471 17.53 39.53 31.56
C THR A 471 16.12 39.34 32.13
N TYR A 472 15.38 38.35 31.64
CA TYR A 472 14.07 37.96 32.18
C TYR A 472 14.18 37.39 33.59
N ARG A 473 15.18 36.55 33.89
CA ARG A 473 15.46 36.08 35.26
C ARG A 473 15.81 37.23 36.21
N LYS A 474 16.54 38.25 35.75
CA LYS A 474 16.80 39.47 36.54
C LYS A 474 15.51 40.27 36.78
N LYS A 475 14.67 40.45 35.75
CA LYS A 475 13.37 41.13 35.87
C LYS A 475 12.41 40.37 36.80
N ALA A 476 12.31 39.04 36.65
CA ALA A 476 11.53 38.16 37.51
C ALA A 476 12.04 38.14 38.96
N SER A 477 13.36 38.13 39.17
CA SER A 477 13.95 38.27 40.52
C SER A 477 13.63 39.62 41.15
N LYS A 478 13.64 40.71 40.36
CA LYS A 478 13.28 42.05 40.82
C LYS A 478 11.78 42.14 41.14
N ALA A 479 10.92 41.54 40.31
CA ALA A 479 9.49 41.41 40.56
C ALA A 479 9.20 40.58 41.81
N LYS A 480 9.90 39.44 42.01
CA LYS A 480 9.77 38.59 43.21
C LYS A 480 10.25 39.27 44.49
N LYS A 481 11.28 40.14 44.40
CA LYS A 481 11.70 41.02 45.49
C LYS A 481 10.67 42.13 45.77
N GLY A 482 10.08 42.71 44.73
CA GLY A 482 8.98 43.66 44.82
C GLY A 482 7.76 43.05 45.51
N TYR A 483 7.34 41.87 45.05
CA TYR A 483 6.27 41.07 45.66
C TYR A 483 6.54 40.74 47.13
N LYS A 484 7.76 40.31 47.50
CA LYS A 484 8.12 40.09 48.91
C LYS A 484 8.07 41.39 49.73
N LYS A 485 8.38 42.55 49.15
CA LYS A 485 8.33 43.85 49.83
C LYS A 485 6.88 44.31 50.02
N ILE A 486 6.06 44.19 48.99
CA ILE A 486 4.60 44.46 49.03
C ILE A 486 3.92 43.52 50.02
N ARG A 487 4.19 42.21 49.97
CA ARG A 487 3.67 41.23 50.92
C ARG A 487 4.08 41.53 52.37
N LYS A 488 5.29 42.06 52.61
CA LYS A 488 5.71 42.52 53.94
C LYS A 488 4.98 43.78 54.39
N LEU A 489 4.71 44.73 53.49
CA LEU A 489 3.92 45.94 53.76
C LEU A 489 2.46 45.57 54.08
N ILE A 490 1.85 44.69 53.27
CA ILE A 490 0.51 44.14 53.50
C ILE A 490 0.44 43.42 54.85
N LYS A 491 1.46 42.62 55.21
CA LYS A 491 1.50 41.93 56.52
C LYS A 491 1.68 42.90 57.69
N LYS A 492 2.30 44.06 57.46
CA LYS A 492 2.47 45.12 58.46
C LYS A 492 1.16 45.89 58.66
N GLU A 493 0.48 46.28 57.58
CA GLU A 493 -0.84 46.91 57.64
C GLU A 493 -1.90 45.97 58.23
N ARG A 494 -1.86 44.66 57.90
CA ARG A 494 -2.72 43.63 58.49
C ARG A 494 -2.55 43.47 60.00
N ASN A 495 -1.41 43.88 60.56
CA ASN A 495 -1.13 43.86 62.00
C ASN A 495 -1.43 45.20 62.69
N GLU A 496 -1.57 46.31 61.94
CA GLU A 496 -1.75 47.66 62.48
C GLU A 496 -3.21 48.14 62.45
N GLN A 497 -4.11 47.48 61.71
CA GLN A 497 -5.53 47.86 61.64
C GLN A 497 -6.46 46.70 62.05
N GLY A 498 -7.05 46.83 63.24
CA GLY A 498 -8.08 45.93 63.75
C GLY A 498 -9.47 46.24 63.18
N GLN A 499 -10.28 45.18 63.04
CA GLN A 499 -11.73 45.16 62.84
C GLN A 499 -12.28 45.70 61.50
N ASP A 500 -12.20 44.86 60.46
CA ASP A 500 -13.36 44.45 59.62
C ASP A 500 -12.89 43.33 58.69
N HIS A 501 -13.00 42.08 59.16
CA HIS A 501 -12.11 41.00 58.71
C HIS A 501 -12.63 40.20 57.50
N GLN A 502 -13.91 40.26 57.14
CA GLN A 502 -14.47 39.30 56.17
C GLN A 502 -14.57 39.85 54.73
N GLN A 503 -14.99 41.12 54.54
CA GLN A 503 -15.04 41.73 53.21
C GLN A 503 -13.66 42.15 52.68
N LYS A 504 -12.78 42.63 53.56
CA LYS A 504 -11.39 42.97 53.19
C LYS A 504 -10.58 41.73 52.86
N GLU A 505 -10.79 40.60 53.55
CA GLU A 505 -10.09 39.35 53.26
C GLU A 505 -10.46 38.76 51.89
N GLN A 506 -11.71 38.93 51.45
CA GLN A 506 -12.12 38.58 50.08
C GLN A 506 -11.50 39.49 49.02
N ALA A 507 -11.49 40.82 49.24
CA ALA A 507 -10.85 41.76 48.32
C ALA A 507 -9.33 41.52 48.21
N TRP A 508 -8.67 41.22 49.33
CA TRP A 508 -7.23 40.94 49.35
C TRP A 508 -6.87 39.57 48.75
N ASN A 509 -7.68 38.54 48.97
CA ASN A 509 -7.49 37.24 48.31
C ASN A 509 -7.76 37.34 46.80
N ALA A 510 -8.70 38.18 46.36
CA ALA A 510 -8.93 38.45 44.94
C ALA A 510 -7.70 39.10 44.31
N VAL A 511 -7.14 40.13 44.93
CA VAL A 511 -5.92 40.81 44.45
C VAL A 511 -4.69 39.88 44.47
N GLU A 512 -4.52 39.04 45.50
CA GLU A 512 -3.42 38.05 45.55
C GLU A 512 -3.59 36.94 44.51
N THR A 513 -4.83 36.57 44.18
CA THR A 513 -5.14 35.57 43.14
C THR A 513 -4.93 36.15 41.74
N GLU A 514 -5.35 37.40 41.51
CA GLU A 514 -5.16 38.12 40.24
C GLU A 514 -3.68 38.39 39.97
N LEU A 515 -2.91 38.80 41.00
CA LEU A 515 -1.45 38.96 40.91
C LEU A 515 -0.70 37.64 40.71
N LYS A 516 -1.20 36.52 41.28
CA LYS A 516 -0.64 35.19 41.01
C LYS A 516 -0.94 34.74 39.58
N LEU A 517 -2.18 34.91 39.12
CA LEU A 517 -2.61 34.59 37.77
C LEU A 517 -1.86 35.41 36.72
N ASP A 518 -1.56 36.68 36.97
CA ASP A 518 -0.78 37.51 36.04
C ASP A 518 0.72 37.20 36.05
N VAL A 519 1.28 36.76 37.17
CA VAL A 519 2.68 36.29 37.23
C VAL A 519 2.80 34.91 36.59
N ASP A 520 1.84 34.02 36.79
CA ASP A 520 1.82 32.68 36.20
C ASP A 520 1.43 32.74 34.72
N SER A 521 0.53 33.63 34.28
CA SER A 521 0.23 33.83 32.84
C SER A 521 1.39 34.51 32.09
N ALA A 522 2.14 35.41 32.73
CA ALA A 522 3.34 36.01 32.15
C ALA A 522 4.55 35.05 32.08
N VAL A 523 4.50 33.92 32.79
CA VAL A 523 5.54 32.87 32.79
C VAL A 523 5.10 31.62 32.04
N TYR A 524 3.79 31.37 31.95
CA TYR A 524 3.13 30.20 31.37
C TYR A 524 1.85 30.63 30.62
N SER A 525 2.00 31.31 29.49
CA SER A 525 0.93 31.39 28.49
C SER A 525 1.29 30.46 27.33
N ASP A 526 0.73 29.25 27.37
CA ASP A 526 0.34 28.37 26.26
C ASP A 526 0.58 26.90 26.62
N HIS A 527 -0.37 26.29 27.34
CA HIS A 527 -0.67 24.85 27.24
C HIS A 527 -2.12 24.58 27.67
N GLU A 528 -2.79 23.72 26.90
CA GLU A 528 -4.09 23.13 27.20
C GLU A 528 -4.05 22.35 28.53
N SER A 529 -5.24 22.15 29.09
CA SER A 529 -5.57 21.64 30.42
C SER A 529 -4.72 20.47 30.95
N PRO A 530 -4.38 20.44 32.26
CA PRO A 530 -3.37 19.56 32.83
C PRO A 530 -3.93 18.21 33.28
N GLU A 531 -4.31 17.34 32.35
CA GLU A 531 -4.45 15.90 32.61
C GLU A 531 -3.93 15.14 31.38
N GLN A 532 -2.92 14.29 31.58
CA GLN A 532 -2.18 13.48 30.58
C GLN A 532 -0.89 14.09 29.98
N VAL A 533 0.20 14.16 30.76
CA VAL A 533 1.56 14.00 30.19
C VAL A 533 2.43 13.25 31.19
N SER A 534 2.76 12.00 30.86
CA SER A 534 3.63 11.12 31.63
C SER A 534 4.86 10.73 30.81
N SER A 535 5.83 11.62 30.65
CA SER A 535 7.28 11.33 30.54
C SER A 535 8.07 12.56 30.04
N PRO A 536 9.39 12.65 30.28
CA PRO A 536 10.19 13.88 30.12
C PRO A 536 10.61 14.22 28.68
N THR A 537 9.90 13.75 27.65
CA THR A 537 10.32 13.87 26.24
C THR A 537 9.43 14.77 25.37
N ASP A 538 8.41 15.42 25.93
CA ASP A 538 7.51 16.34 25.20
C ASP A 538 7.93 17.83 25.21
N TYR A 539 9.13 18.15 25.70
CA TYR A 539 9.61 19.54 25.78
C TYR A 539 10.09 20.14 24.43
N GLU A 540 10.21 19.35 23.37
CA GLU A 540 10.81 19.80 22.10
C GLU A 540 9.83 20.10 20.95
N LYS A 541 8.50 19.98 21.15
CA LYS A 541 7.52 20.12 20.05
C LYS A 541 6.59 21.33 20.05
N CYS A 542 6.63 22.23 21.03
CA CYS A 542 5.67 23.36 21.10
C CYS A 542 6.32 24.75 21.06
N ILE A 543 7.14 25.08 20.04
CA ILE A 543 7.52 26.50 19.80
C ILE A 543 7.68 26.78 18.28
N VAL A 544 6.60 26.67 17.50
CA VAL A 544 6.53 27.30 16.17
C VAL A 544 5.06 27.67 15.87
N ASP A 545 4.65 28.91 16.15
CA ASP A 545 3.88 29.77 15.23
C ASP A 545 3.30 31.05 15.87
N LYS A 546 3.49 32.20 15.16
CA LYS A 546 2.68 33.46 15.17
C LYS A 546 2.88 34.57 16.25
N PRO A 547 2.49 35.84 15.96
CA PRO A 547 3.34 37.04 16.14
C PRO A 547 3.14 37.89 17.41
N LEU A 548 4.26 38.52 17.82
CA LEU A 548 4.55 39.31 19.03
C LEU A 548 3.97 40.76 19.10
N ALA A 549 2.81 41.06 18.53
CA ALA A 549 2.26 42.43 18.53
C ALA A 549 1.28 42.76 19.68
N SER A 550 0.78 41.76 20.42
CA SER A 550 -0.28 41.96 21.45
C SER A 550 0.23 42.22 22.87
N ASN A 551 1.48 41.88 23.20
CA ASN A 551 1.98 41.96 24.58
C ASN A 551 2.44 43.35 25.02
N GLU A 552 2.88 44.22 24.11
CA GLU A 552 3.26 45.59 24.48
C GLU A 552 2.03 46.47 24.75
N ILE A 553 0.91 46.18 24.06
CA ILE A 553 -0.40 46.81 24.27
C ILE A 553 -1.03 46.32 25.58
N ALA A 554 -0.99 45.01 25.86
CA ALA A 554 -1.51 44.45 27.11
C ALA A 554 -0.76 44.97 28.35
N THR A 555 0.57 45.12 28.27
CA THR A 555 1.39 45.63 29.38
C THR A 555 1.08 47.11 29.68
N ASN A 556 0.83 47.92 28.65
CA ASN A 556 0.48 49.34 28.81
C ASN A 556 -0.97 49.54 29.28
N ILE A 557 -1.92 48.69 28.83
CA ILE A 557 -3.31 48.70 29.31
C ILE A 557 -3.39 48.29 30.79
N LEU A 558 -2.61 47.29 31.20
CA LEU A 558 -2.56 46.83 32.60
C LEU A 558 -1.91 47.88 33.52
N ALA A 559 -0.83 48.52 33.09
CA ALA A 559 -0.21 49.63 33.82
C ALA A 559 -1.14 50.85 33.95
N GLY A 560 -1.92 51.16 32.89
CA GLY A 560 -2.92 52.23 32.91
C GLY A 560 -4.12 51.93 33.83
N LYS A 561 -4.62 50.68 33.83
CA LYS A 561 -5.71 50.26 34.71
C LYS A 561 -5.28 50.23 36.19
N ILE A 562 -4.06 49.79 36.49
CA ILE A 562 -3.51 49.80 37.86
C ILE A 562 -3.32 51.23 38.38
N ALA A 563 -2.85 52.16 37.54
CA ALA A 563 -2.73 53.57 37.89
C ALA A 563 -4.10 54.22 38.16
N ALA A 564 -5.11 53.95 37.31
CA ALA A 564 -6.47 54.48 37.48
C ALA A 564 -7.18 53.94 38.74
N THR A 565 -6.98 52.66 39.08
CA THR A 565 -7.53 52.06 40.31
C THR A 565 -6.83 52.59 41.57
N LEU A 566 -5.52 52.89 41.50
CA LEU A 566 -4.79 53.53 42.60
C LEU A 566 -5.20 55.00 42.81
N GLU A 567 -5.48 55.74 41.73
CA GLU A 567 -6.02 57.11 41.78
C GLU A 567 -7.46 57.15 42.33
N SER A 568 -8.31 56.16 41.99
CA SER A 568 -9.66 56.05 42.54
C SER A 568 -9.69 55.64 44.03
N LEU A 569 -8.63 55.00 44.52
CA LEU A 569 -8.48 54.65 45.93
C LEU A 569 -7.85 55.77 46.78
N GLN A 570 -7.06 56.67 46.18
CA GLN A 570 -6.48 57.84 46.87
C GLN A 570 -7.46 59.02 47.04
N ASN A 571 -8.48 59.13 46.18
CA ASN A 571 -9.47 60.23 46.24
C ASN A 571 -10.69 59.97 47.15
N THR A 572 -10.73 58.85 47.87
CA THR A 572 -11.76 58.60 48.89
C THR A 572 -11.20 58.91 50.28
N GLN A 573 -10.87 60.18 50.54
CA GLN A 573 -10.73 60.67 51.92
C GLN A 573 -12.12 60.82 52.53
N PHE A 574 -12.36 59.99 53.54
CA PHE A 574 -13.47 60.09 54.47
C PHE A 574 -13.47 61.46 55.15
N THR A 575 -14.64 62.11 55.22
CA THR A 575 -14.86 63.20 56.17
C THR A 575 -15.49 62.66 57.45
N MET A 576 -14.86 63.05 58.57
CA MET A 576 -15.28 63.06 59.97
C MET A 576 -15.06 61.76 60.77
N VAL A 577 -14.29 61.76 61.87
CA VAL A 577 -13.86 62.85 62.77
C VAL A 577 -12.35 62.84 62.99
#